data_AF-A0A9X0ACN4-F1
#
_entry.id   AF-A0A9X0ACN4-F1
#
_cell.length_a   1.000
_cell.length_b   1.000
_cell.length_c   1.000
_cell.angle_alpha   90.00
_cell.angle_beta   90.00
_cell.angle_gamma   90.00
#
_symmetry.space_group_name_H-M   'P 1'
#
loop_
_entity.id
_entity.type
_entity.pdbx_description
1 polymer ?
#
loop_
_entity_poly.entity_id
_entity_poly.type
_entity_poly.pdbx_seq_one_letter_code
_entity_poly.pdbx_strand_id
1 'polypeptide(L)'
;MDDPAFTTETDTTTQTILLAASNHDLPALKPLLRVPGAASVQDPETGFTPLHAAIASCEDSPSPEDIEAAKATIKELFLSGAIWNDLDTNNETPGCLAFRLGRKELYELVVDAGVRAEILMNLMGGYEELSDGDDEEEDEAEEMQTDEGVDIIVDGEKTSPEDTAEGTVEQVEVEVPKKDVNSADYLQSKLEFTDDKLLDADANGVMMAWETSIMQRTVDLLIPLSSPPLRILNIGFGMGIIDTMFASTSPASHHIIEAHPDVLAHLQTPGHKFGKEWEASAPEEGSYKIHAGRWQEILPTLLEENLQFDVIYFDTFGESYMELKKFFSEYVIGLLSENGKFSFFNGLGADRKVCYDVYTKVAELDLCDAGLDVEWTEVEVEELGGEGEGEWKGVRRRYWVLDKYRLPICGFMG
;
A
#
# COMPACT_ATOMS: atom_id res chain seq x y z
N MET A 1 -38.57 0.52 39.80
CA MET A 1 -37.50 -0.29 39.22
C MET A 1 -36.95 0.57 38.10
N ASP A 2 -36.11 1.53 38.46
CA ASP A 2 -35.39 2.37 37.51
C ASP A 2 -33.94 2.17 37.89
N ASP A 3 -33.34 1.13 37.32
CA ASP A 3 -31.93 0.83 37.46
C ASP A 3 -31.21 1.63 36.37
N PRO A 4 -30.37 2.63 36.72
CA PRO A 4 -29.62 3.43 35.75
C PRO A 4 -28.61 2.59 34.94
N ALA A 5 -28.38 1.32 35.29
CA ALA A 5 -27.61 0.39 34.47
C ALA A 5 -28.34 -0.06 33.18
N PHE A 6 -29.61 0.32 32.97
CA PHE A 6 -30.41 -0.03 31.78
C PHE A 6 -30.85 1.17 30.94
N THR A 7 -30.36 2.38 31.21
CA THR A 7 -30.58 3.53 30.32
C THR A 7 -29.60 3.45 29.15
N THR A 8 -29.96 2.74 28.09
CA THR A 8 -29.28 2.87 26.80
C THR A 8 -29.58 4.25 26.22
N GLU A 9 -28.59 5.14 26.20
CA GLU A 9 -28.65 6.37 25.40
C GLU A 9 -28.58 6.00 23.91
N THR A 10 -29.70 5.56 23.35
CA THR A 10 -29.78 5.24 21.92
C THR A 10 -29.83 6.54 21.13
N ASP A 11 -28.82 6.83 20.32
CA ASP A 11 -28.90 7.93 19.35
C ASP A 11 -29.97 7.61 18.28
N THR A 12 -31.17 8.13 18.52
CA THR A 12 -32.32 7.91 17.64
C THR A 12 -32.10 8.42 16.21
N THR A 13 -31.17 9.36 15.99
CA THR A 13 -30.87 9.88 14.65
C THR A 13 -30.12 8.86 13.82
N THR A 14 -29.01 8.35 14.35
CA THR A 14 -28.21 7.29 13.71
C THR A 14 -29.06 6.05 13.43
N GLN A 15 -29.80 5.56 14.43
CA GLN A 15 -30.68 4.40 14.24
C GLN A 15 -31.73 4.60 13.14
N THR A 16 -32.29 5.80 13.02
CA THR A 16 -33.27 6.09 11.97
C THR A 16 -32.64 6.06 10.58
N ILE A 17 -31.41 6.58 10.43
CA ILE A 17 -30.67 6.55 9.16
C ILE A 17 -30.35 5.10 8.78
N LEU A 18 -29.80 4.33 9.71
CA LEU A 18 -29.43 2.94 9.47
C LEU A 18 -30.66 2.09 9.12
N LEU A 19 -31.78 2.28 9.82
CA LEU A 19 -33.04 1.59 9.52
C LEU A 19 -33.58 1.95 8.13
N ALA A 20 -33.51 3.22 7.73
CA ALA A 20 -33.92 3.63 6.39
C ALA A 20 -33.00 3.02 5.32
N ALA A 21 -31.70 2.95 5.58
CA ALA A 21 -30.71 2.33 4.70
C ALA A 21 -30.90 0.80 4.59
N SER A 22 -31.12 0.10 5.71
CA SER A 22 -31.32 -1.36 5.72
C SER A 22 -32.62 -1.77 5.00
N ASN A 23 -33.65 -0.94 5.06
CA ASN A 23 -34.91 -1.15 4.34
C ASN A 23 -34.87 -0.67 2.89
N HIS A 24 -33.74 -0.11 2.42
CA HIS A 24 -33.59 0.51 1.11
C HIS A 24 -34.66 1.58 0.79
N ASP A 25 -35.19 2.26 1.82
CA ASP A 25 -36.24 3.27 1.70
C ASP A 25 -35.62 4.63 1.35
N LEU A 26 -35.30 4.81 0.06
CA LEU A 26 -34.76 6.07 -0.46
C LEU A 26 -35.63 7.31 -0.12
N PRO A 27 -36.97 7.27 -0.24
CA PRO A 27 -37.82 8.37 0.20
C PRO A 27 -37.62 8.79 1.66
N ALA A 28 -37.45 7.85 2.58
CA ALA A 28 -37.18 8.13 3.98
C ALA A 28 -35.72 8.54 4.23
N LEU A 29 -34.77 7.95 3.49
CA LEU A 29 -33.34 8.14 3.68
C LEU A 29 -32.86 9.52 3.19
N LYS A 30 -33.27 9.95 1.99
CA LYS A 30 -32.76 11.19 1.36
C LYS A 30 -32.91 12.47 2.21
N PRO A 31 -34.03 12.71 2.91
CA PRO A 31 -34.15 13.87 3.79
C PRO A 31 -33.14 13.85 4.95
N LEU A 32 -32.79 12.66 5.46
CA LEU A 32 -31.85 12.49 6.58
C LEU A 32 -30.41 12.76 6.13
N LEU A 33 -30.06 12.37 4.89
CA LEU A 33 -28.72 12.58 4.32
C LEU A 33 -28.39 14.03 3.95
N ARG A 34 -29.31 14.98 4.15
CA ARG A 34 -29.04 16.41 3.91
C ARG A 34 -28.15 17.04 4.98
N VAL A 35 -28.00 16.38 6.11
CA VAL A 35 -27.11 16.82 7.18
C VAL A 35 -25.69 16.34 6.83
N PRO A 36 -24.68 17.23 6.78
CA PRO A 36 -23.30 16.83 6.54
C PRO A 36 -22.86 15.73 7.53
N GLY A 37 -22.14 14.72 7.04
CA GLY A 37 -21.68 13.57 7.83
C GLY A 37 -22.74 12.49 8.09
N ALA A 38 -24.03 12.74 7.80
CA ALA A 38 -25.10 11.76 8.05
C ALA A 38 -24.93 10.45 7.27
N ALA A 39 -24.24 10.46 6.14
CA ALA A 39 -23.97 9.27 5.34
C ALA A 39 -22.89 8.35 5.94
N SER A 40 -22.11 8.86 6.92
CA SER A 40 -20.98 8.17 7.56
C SER A 40 -21.15 8.03 9.07
N VAL A 41 -22.36 8.24 9.60
CA VAL A 41 -22.66 7.94 11.00
C VAL A 41 -22.42 6.46 11.27
N GLN A 42 -22.02 6.14 12.49
CA GLN A 42 -21.78 4.76 12.90
C GLN A 42 -22.66 4.38 14.07
N ASP A 43 -23.24 3.19 13.99
CA ASP A 43 -23.87 2.57 15.14
C ASP A 43 -22.82 2.28 16.23
N PRO A 44 -23.02 2.76 17.47
CA PRO A 44 -22.01 2.63 18.52
C PRO A 44 -21.79 1.19 19.01
N GLU A 45 -22.72 0.26 18.73
CA GLU A 45 -22.60 -1.13 19.16
C GLU A 45 -21.91 -2.01 18.12
N THR A 46 -22.24 -1.81 16.85
CA THR A 46 -21.79 -2.66 15.73
C THR A 46 -20.72 -1.98 14.87
N GLY A 47 -20.59 -0.66 14.94
CA GLY A 47 -19.77 0.13 14.01
C GLY A 47 -20.38 0.25 12.61
N PHE A 48 -21.62 -0.23 12.41
CA PHE A 48 -22.24 -0.19 11.09
C PHE A 48 -22.48 1.25 10.64
N THR A 49 -22.00 1.55 9.45
CA THR A 49 -22.42 2.73 8.69
C THR A 49 -23.72 2.44 7.92
N PRO A 50 -24.41 3.45 7.38
CA PRO A 50 -25.53 3.24 6.47
C PRO A 50 -25.20 2.31 5.28
N LEU A 51 -23.94 2.31 4.80
CA LEU A 51 -23.48 1.37 3.77
C LEU A 51 -23.45 -0.07 4.27
N HIS A 52 -22.90 -0.31 5.47
CA HIS A 52 -22.94 -1.63 6.10
C HIS A 52 -24.39 -2.11 6.27
N ALA A 53 -25.27 -1.27 6.81
CA ALA A 53 -26.67 -1.59 7.04
C ALA A 53 -27.42 -1.95 5.74
N ALA A 54 -27.20 -1.18 4.66
CA ALA A 54 -27.81 -1.43 3.36
C ALA A 54 -27.32 -2.74 2.71
N ILE A 55 -26.07 -3.16 2.95
CA ILE A 55 -25.51 -4.39 2.40
C ILE A 55 -25.89 -5.60 3.28
N ALA A 56 -25.85 -5.44 4.61
CA ALA A 56 -26.20 -6.48 5.57
C ALA A 56 -27.64 -6.99 5.39
N SER A 57 -28.58 -6.11 5.04
CA SER A 57 -29.98 -6.51 4.80
C SER A 57 -30.15 -7.42 3.57
N CYS A 58 -29.12 -7.59 2.75
CA CYS A 58 -29.11 -8.52 1.62
C CYS A 58 -28.54 -9.92 1.97
N GLU A 59 -28.39 -10.30 3.23
CA GLU A 59 -27.84 -11.62 3.62
C GLU A 59 -28.77 -12.78 3.23
N ASP A 60 -30.08 -12.69 3.53
CA ASP A 60 -31.03 -13.79 3.41
C ASP A 60 -31.64 -13.96 2.01
N SER A 61 -30.85 -14.45 1.06
CA SER A 61 -31.33 -14.81 -0.31
C SER A 61 -32.21 -13.73 -0.97
N PRO A 62 -31.67 -12.51 -1.17
CA PRO A 62 -32.43 -11.35 -1.66
C PRO A 62 -32.99 -11.62 -3.06
N SER A 63 -34.19 -11.10 -3.32
CA SER A 63 -34.73 -11.10 -4.68
C SER A 63 -33.92 -10.14 -5.58
N PRO A 64 -34.00 -10.28 -6.90
CA PRO A 64 -33.38 -9.31 -7.81
C PRO A 64 -33.86 -7.86 -7.59
N GLU A 65 -35.11 -7.68 -7.13
CA GLU A 65 -35.66 -6.36 -6.80
C GLU A 65 -34.99 -5.77 -5.55
N ASP A 66 -34.71 -6.59 -4.54
CA ASP A 66 -34.01 -6.17 -3.33
C ASP A 66 -32.56 -5.75 -3.65
N ILE A 67 -31.88 -6.48 -4.56
CA ILE A 67 -30.54 -6.10 -5.01
C ILE A 67 -30.55 -4.76 -5.76
N GLU A 68 -31.54 -4.52 -6.63
CA GLU A 68 -31.65 -3.22 -7.31
C GLU A 68 -31.96 -2.08 -6.33
N ALA A 69 -32.80 -2.32 -5.32
CA ALA A 69 -33.06 -1.35 -4.26
C ALA A 69 -31.79 -1.05 -3.43
N ALA A 70 -31.01 -2.08 -3.08
CA ALA A 70 -29.73 -1.93 -2.41
C ALA A 70 -28.73 -1.13 -3.25
N LYS A 71 -28.61 -1.44 -4.56
CA LYS A 71 -27.75 -0.70 -5.50
C LYS A 71 -28.13 0.78 -5.56
N ALA A 72 -29.43 1.09 -5.60
CA ALA A 72 -29.90 2.48 -5.61
C ALA A 72 -29.58 3.20 -4.29
N THR A 73 -29.75 2.51 -3.16
CA THR A 73 -29.41 3.01 -1.82
C THR A 73 -27.91 3.29 -1.67
N ILE A 74 -27.06 2.34 -2.04
CA ILE A 74 -25.59 2.49 -2.00
C ILE A 74 -25.13 3.67 -2.85
N LYS A 75 -25.68 3.83 -4.06
CA LYS A 75 -25.35 4.96 -4.93
C LYS A 75 -25.73 6.29 -4.29
N GLU A 76 -26.90 6.39 -3.66
CA GLU A 76 -27.31 7.61 -2.95
C GLU A 76 -26.40 7.93 -1.76
N LEU A 77 -26.03 6.91 -1.00
CA LEU A 77 -25.11 7.05 0.14
C LEU A 77 -23.76 7.59 -0.31
N PHE A 78 -23.17 7.05 -1.37
CA PHE A 78 -21.92 7.59 -1.92
C PHE A 78 -22.09 9.02 -2.46
N LEU A 79 -23.19 9.34 -3.14
CA LEU A 79 -23.49 10.71 -3.56
C LEU A 79 -23.64 11.69 -2.39
N SER A 80 -23.96 11.17 -1.20
CA SER A 80 -24.14 11.94 0.03
C SER A 80 -22.89 11.94 0.94
N GLY A 81 -21.76 11.42 0.46
CA GLY A 81 -20.48 11.46 1.18
C GLY A 81 -20.18 10.27 2.07
N ALA A 82 -20.84 9.12 1.88
CA ALA A 82 -20.49 7.90 2.60
C ALA A 82 -19.07 7.44 2.26
N ILE A 83 -18.33 6.97 3.28
CA ILE A 83 -16.94 6.52 3.14
C ILE A 83 -16.90 5.02 2.81
N TRP A 84 -16.16 4.65 1.77
CA TRP A 84 -16.17 3.31 1.19
C TRP A 84 -15.36 2.27 2.00
N ASN A 85 -14.42 2.75 2.82
CA ASN A 85 -13.47 1.96 3.61
C ASN A 85 -13.65 2.13 5.13
N ASP A 86 -14.75 2.73 5.59
CA ASP A 86 -15.07 2.76 7.03
C ASP A 86 -15.12 1.33 7.59
N LEU A 87 -14.60 1.15 8.79
CA LEU A 87 -14.56 -0.15 9.45
C LEU A 87 -15.70 -0.28 10.46
N ASP A 88 -16.32 -1.46 10.48
CA ASP A 88 -17.18 -1.87 11.58
C ASP A 88 -16.36 -2.42 12.77
N THR A 89 -17.05 -2.83 13.83
CA THR A 89 -16.41 -3.43 15.02
C THR A 89 -15.73 -4.78 14.75
N ASN A 90 -16.02 -5.44 13.63
CA ASN A 90 -15.37 -6.68 13.19
C ASN A 90 -14.18 -6.40 12.25
N ASN A 91 -13.78 -5.14 12.10
CA ASN A 91 -12.72 -4.72 11.17
C ASN A 91 -13.07 -5.07 9.70
N GLU A 92 -14.35 -5.07 9.34
CA GLU A 92 -14.86 -5.21 7.97
C GLU A 92 -15.25 -3.85 7.40
N THR A 93 -14.97 -3.62 6.12
CA THR A 93 -15.54 -2.51 5.36
C THR A 93 -16.87 -2.92 4.72
N PRO A 94 -17.66 -1.97 4.17
CA PRO A 94 -18.84 -2.32 3.39
C PRO A 94 -18.52 -3.28 2.23
N GLY A 95 -17.34 -3.13 1.62
CA GLY A 95 -16.84 -4.03 0.58
C GLY A 95 -16.50 -5.43 1.10
N CYS A 96 -15.84 -5.54 2.26
CA CYS A 96 -15.59 -6.84 2.90
C CYS A 96 -16.90 -7.59 3.18
N LEU A 97 -17.89 -6.90 3.75
CA LEU A 97 -19.22 -7.46 4.02
C LEU A 97 -19.90 -7.91 2.72
N ALA A 98 -19.93 -7.07 1.68
CA ALA A 98 -20.53 -7.44 0.39
C ALA A 98 -19.86 -8.67 -0.23
N PHE A 99 -18.53 -8.76 -0.14
CA PHE A 99 -17.78 -9.91 -0.63
C PHE A 99 -18.10 -11.19 0.17
N ARG A 100 -18.08 -11.11 1.50
CA ARG A 100 -18.40 -12.24 2.40
C ARG A 100 -19.81 -12.78 2.17
N LEU A 101 -20.78 -11.90 1.91
CA LEU A 101 -22.16 -12.27 1.56
C LEU A 101 -22.32 -12.77 0.11
N GLY A 102 -21.27 -12.76 -0.70
CA GLY A 102 -21.32 -13.17 -2.12
C GLY A 102 -22.13 -12.20 -2.98
N ARG A 103 -22.21 -10.92 -2.61
CA ARG A 103 -22.98 -9.87 -3.32
C ARG A 103 -22.08 -9.12 -4.29
N LYS A 104 -21.71 -9.80 -5.39
CA LYS A 104 -20.76 -9.30 -6.39
C LYS A 104 -21.09 -7.91 -6.93
N GLU A 105 -22.35 -7.65 -7.28
CA GLU A 105 -22.75 -6.34 -7.82
C GLU A 105 -22.65 -5.21 -6.80
N LEU A 106 -22.93 -5.48 -5.52
CA LEU A 106 -22.79 -4.49 -4.45
C LEU A 106 -21.31 -4.24 -4.14
N TYR A 107 -20.52 -5.31 -4.14
CA TYR A 107 -19.06 -5.24 -3.99
C TYR A 107 -18.43 -4.35 -5.06
N GLU A 108 -18.80 -4.55 -6.33
CA GLU A 108 -18.31 -3.74 -7.46
C GLU A 108 -18.66 -2.24 -7.29
N LEU A 109 -19.84 -1.90 -6.76
CA LEU A 109 -20.19 -0.50 -6.46
C LEU A 109 -19.28 0.12 -5.41
N VAL A 110 -18.88 -0.64 -4.38
CA VAL A 110 -17.95 -0.17 -3.34
C VAL A 110 -16.55 0.02 -3.92
N VAL A 111 -16.06 -0.95 -4.71
CA VAL A 111 -14.76 -0.81 -5.39
C VAL A 111 -14.75 0.40 -6.32
N ASP A 112 -15.79 0.56 -7.16
CA ASP A 112 -15.85 1.70 -8.07
C ASP A 112 -15.95 3.04 -7.32
N ALA A 113 -16.58 3.07 -6.14
CA ALA A 113 -16.59 4.25 -5.28
C ALA A 113 -15.21 4.56 -4.71
N GLY A 114 -14.48 3.55 -4.22
CA GLY A 114 -13.10 3.71 -3.78
C GLY A 114 -12.21 4.26 -4.88
N VAL A 115 -12.26 3.69 -6.09
CA VAL A 115 -11.49 4.18 -7.24
C VAL A 115 -11.80 5.65 -7.55
N ARG A 116 -13.08 6.04 -7.57
CA ARG A 116 -13.46 7.46 -7.79
C ARG A 116 -12.93 8.38 -6.69
N ALA A 117 -12.98 7.95 -5.43
CA ALA A 117 -12.47 8.72 -4.30
C ALA A 117 -10.96 8.94 -4.42
N GLU A 118 -10.18 7.87 -4.64
CA GLU A 118 -8.73 7.95 -4.78
C GLU A 118 -8.30 8.83 -5.96
N ILE A 119 -8.93 8.69 -7.13
CA ILE A 119 -8.63 9.54 -8.30
C ILE A 119 -8.93 11.01 -8.01
N LEU A 120 -10.06 11.29 -7.36
CA LEU A 120 -10.44 12.65 -7.02
C LEU A 120 -9.44 13.27 -6.03
N MET A 121 -9.04 12.52 -4.99
CA MET A 121 -8.01 12.98 -4.04
C MET A 121 -6.67 13.20 -4.74
N ASN A 122 -6.25 12.30 -5.63
CA ASN A 122 -5.03 12.46 -6.41
C ASN A 122 -5.07 13.74 -7.28
N LEU A 123 -6.22 14.08 -7.86
CA LEU A 123 -6.40 15.31 -8.65
C LEU A 123 -6.40 16.57 -7.77
N MET A 124 -6.86 16.47 -6.53
CA MET A 124 -6.91 17.58 -5.56
C MET A 124 -5.57 17.87 -4.89
N GLY A 125 -4.50 17.16 -5.23
CA GLY A 125 -3.16 17.35 -4.65
C GLY A 125 -2.84 16.39 -3.49
N GLY A 126 -3.66 15.35 -3.29
CA GLY A 126 -3.56 14.42 -2.17
C GLY A 126 -4.54 14.76 -1.04
N TYR A 127 -4.52 13.94 0.00
CA TYR A 127 -5.26 14.20 1.23
C TYR A 127 -4.53 15.29 2.03
N GLU A 128 -5.06 16.50 2.06
CA GLU A 128 -4.76 17.44 3.13
C GLU A 128 -5.56 16.98 4.35
N GLU A 129 -4.87 16.43 5.34
CA GLU A 129 -5.45 16.17 6.65
C GLU A 129 -5.90 17.52 7.20
N LEU A 130 -7.22 17.78 7.19
CA LEU A 130 -7.79 18.94 7.85
C LEU A 130 -7.38 18.83 9.31
N SER A 131 -6.53 19.74 9.79
CA SER A 131 -6.17 19.77 11.20
C SER A 131 -7.48 19.77 11.99
N ASP A 132 -7.63 18.82 12.91
CA ASP A 132 -8.72 18.87 13.88
C ASP A 132 -8.72 20.27 14.49
N GLY A 133 -9.75 21.04 14.13
CA GLY A 133 -9.86 22.44 14.47
C GLY A 133 -10.06 22.60 15.97
N ASP A 134 -8.97 22.73 16.70
CA ASP A 134 -8.92 23.67 17.81
C ASP A 134 -8.73 25.05 17.19
N ASP A 135 -9.83 25.80 17.13
CA ASP A 135 -9.91 27.20 16.75
C ASP A 135 -8.85 28.03 17.49
N GLU A 136 -7.80 28.49 16.81
CA GLU A 136 -7.25 29.82 17.04
C GLU A 136 -6.94 30.49 15.68
N GLU A 137 -7.60 31.62 15.47
CA GLU A 137 -7.38 32.57 14.37
C GLU A 137 -5.89 32.96 14.27
N GLU A 138 -5.30 32.96 13.08
CA GLU A 138 -4.82 34.19 12.40
C GLU A 138 -3.94 33.90 11.17
N ASP A 139 -4.29 34.63 10.11
CA ASP A 139 -3.47 35.23 9.05
C ASP A 139 -2.81 34.40 7.93
N GLU A 140 -3.41 34.58 6.74
CA GLU A 140 -2.78 34.47 5.43
C GLU A 140 -1.47 35.29 5.34
N ALA A 141 -0.38 34.64 4.93
CA ALA A 141 0.72 35.32 4.25
C ALA A 141 1.43 34.38 3.28
N GLU A 142 1.34 34.74 1.99
CA GLU A 142 2.13 34.20 0.89
C GLU A 142 3.64 34.51 1.03
N GLU A 143 4.43 33.60 0.45
CA GLU A 143 5.72 33.80 -0.22
C GLU A 143 7.08 33.84 0.54
N MET A 144 7.94 32.92 0.04
CA MET A 144 9.37 33.06 -0.31
C MET A 144 10.50 32.60 0.65
N GLN A 145 11.39 31.81 0.02
CA GLN A 145 12.76 31.39 0.34
C GLN A 145 13.61 32.38 1.17
N THR A 146 14.46 31.85 2.06
CA THR A 146 15.94 31.94 1.99
C THR A 146 16.65 31.21 3.14
N ASP A 147 17.53 30.29 2.75
CA ASP A 147 18.93 30.02 3.12
C ASP A 147 19.56 30.27 4.53
N GLU A 148 20.48 29.34 4.83
CA GLU A 148 21.63 29.27 5.77
C GLU A 148 21.53 29.60 7.28
N GLY A 149 21.74 28.55 8.10
CA GLY A 149 22.88 28.40 9.02
C GLY A 149 23.03 29.32 10.25
N VAL A 150 23.10 28.72 11.45
CA VAL A 150 24.19 28.84 12.46
C VAL A 150 23.82 28.17 13.79
N ASP A 151 24.74 27.34 14.29
CA ASP A 151 24.77 26.70 15.62
C ASP A 151 24.71 27.68 16.79
N ILE A 152 23.97 27.33 17.86
CA ILE A 152 24.31 27.70 19.25
C ILE A 152 24.05 26.53 20.21
N ILE A 153 25.15 26.07 20.81
CA ILE A 153 25.24 25.18 21.98
C ILE A 153 24.88 25.97 23.25
N VAL A 154 24.05 25.41 24.14
CA VAL A 154 24.19 25.60 25.61
C VAL A 154 23.82 24.32 26.36
N ASP A 155 24.69 24.01 27.31
CA ASP A 155 24.87 22.83 28.14
C ASP A 155 24.09 22.88 29.47
N GLY A 156 23.92 21.71 30.11
CA GLY A 156 23.60 21.54 31.54
C GLY A 156 22.11 21.40 31.89
N GLU A 157 21.67 20.57 32.84
CA GLU A 157 22.39 19.74 33.80
C GLU A 157 21.41 18.72 34.44
N LYS A 158 21.99 17.63 34.94
CA LYS A 158 21.37 16.48 35.59
C LYS A 158 20.55 16.86 36.84
N THR A 159 19.45 16.12 37.09
CA THR A 159 19.14 15.62 38.44
C THR A 159 18.30 14.33 38.39
N SER A 160 18.79 13.32 39.11
CA SER A 160 18.09 12.17 39.69
C SER A 160 18.50 12.17 41.18
N PRO A 161 17.84 11.49 42.15
CA PRO A 161 17.32 10.13 42.02
C PRO A 161 16.03 9.78 42.81
N GLU A 162 15.51 8.59 42.47
CA GLU A 162 14.90 7.54 43.31
C GLU A 162 13.78 7.89 44.32
N ASP A 163 12.62 7.27 44.12
CA ASP A 163 11.96 6.55 45.22
C ASP A 163 11.25 5.29 44.70
N THR A 164 11.59 4.17 45.32
CA THR A 164 11.13 2.81 45.06
C THR A 164 9.76 2.55 45.68
N ALA A 165 8.80 2.04 44.91
CA ALA A 165 7.64 1.33 45.44
C ALA A 165 7.26 0.17 44.51
N GLU A 166 7.44 -1.05 45.01
CA GLU A 166 6.98 -2.29 44.40
C GLU A 166 5.44 -2.29 44.34
N GLY A 167 4.90 -2.38 43.13
CA GLY A 167 3.50 -2.63 42.85
C GLY A 167 3.39 -3.49 41.60
N THR A 168 2.81 -4.68 41.75
CA THR A 168 2.54 -5.64 40.68
C THR A 168 1.78 -4.98 39.52
N VAL A 169 2.44 -4.87 38.36
CA VAL A 169 1.83 -4.36 37.13
C VAL A 169 1.24 -5.55 36.39
N GLU A 170 -0.09 -5.64 36.36
CA GLU A 170 -0.80 -6.42 35.34
C GLU A 170 -0.37 -5.89 33.99
N GLN A 171 0.11 -6.77 33.11
CA GLN A 171 0.45 -6.45 31.72
C GLN A 171 -0.84 -6.07 31.00
N VAL A 172 -1.17 -4.78 31.05
CA VAL A 172 -1.97 -4.15 30.01
C VAL A 172 -1.05 -4.13 28.80
N GLU A 173 -1.38 -4.91 27.78
CA GLU A 173 -0.82 -4.74 26.44
C GLU A 173 -1.16 -3.31 26.02
N VAL A 174 -0.19 -2.42 26.20
CA VAL A 174 -0.24 -1.08 25.62
C VAL A 174 -0.15 -1.34 24.12
N GLU A 175 -1.25 -1.14 23.40
CA GLU A 175 -1.21 -0.98 21.95
C GLU A 175 -0.20 0.14 21.66
N VAL A 176 1.00 -0.26 21.26
CA VAL A 176 2.00 0.67 20.76
C VAL A 176 1.35 1.32 19.55
N PRO A 177 1.19 2.66 19.52
CA PRO A 177 0.59 3.32 18.37
C PRO A 177 1.34 2.86 17.13
N LYS A 178 0.59 2.35 16.15
CA LYS A 178 1.18 1.73 14.96
C LYS A 178 1.88 2.84 14.17
N LYS A 179 3.19 2.98 14.38
CA LYS A 179 4.06 3.83 13.55
C LYS A 179 3.93 3.37 12.09
N ASP A 180 3.56 4.30 11.21
CA ASP A 180 3.48 4.05 9.78
C ASP A 180 4.86 3.79 9.19
N VAL A 181 4.91 2.92 8.18
CA VAL A 181 6.16 2.59 7.49
C VAL A 181 6.42 3.62 6.41
N ASN A 182 7.62 4.19 6.43
CA ASN A 182 8.09 5.12 5.40
C ASN A 182 9.57 4.88 5.06
N SER A 183 9.97 5.30 3.86
CA SER A 183 11.32 5.13 3.31
C SER A 183 12.40 5.78 4.18
N ALA A 184 12.13 6.93 4.81
CA ALA A 184 13.12 7.63 5.63
C ALA A 184 13.47 6.87 6.92
N ASP A 185 12.47 6.31 7.60
CA ASP A 185 12.66 5.46 8.78
C ASP A 185 13.32 4.14 8.40
N TYR A 186 12.86 3.52 7.31
CA TYR A 186 13.43 2.28 6.79
C TYR A 186 14.94 2.42 6.54
N LEU A 187 15.37 3.46 5.80
CA LEU A 187 16.78 3.67 5.45
C LEU A 187 17.70 3.96 6.64
N GLN A 188 17.13 4.37 7.78
CA GLN A 188 17.85 4.58 9.05
C GLN A 188 17.82 3.37 9.97
N SER A 189 16.98 2.37 9.66
CA SER A 189 16.77 1.20 10.49
C SER A 189 17.96 0.21 10.42
N LYS A 190 17.98 -0.72 11.36
CA LYS A 190 18.86 -1.90 11.30
C LYS A 190 18.10 -3.08 10.75
N LEU A 191 18.70 -3.76 9.78
CA LEU A 191 18.08 -4.92 9.17
C LEU A 191 18.50 -6.22 9.83
N GLU A 192 17.54 -7.12 9.98
CA GLU A 192 17.76 -8.50 10.37
C GLU A 192 17.62 -9.39 9.13
N PHE A 193 18.71 -10.08 8.79
CA PHE A 193 18.75 -11.04 7.69
C PHE A 193 18.61 -12.46 8.23
N THR A 194 17.70 -13.21 7.64
CA THR A 194 17.57 -14.66 7.83
C THR A 194 17.47 -15.34 6.46
N ASP A 195 17.45 -16.67 6.43
CA ASP A 195 17.36 -17.42 5.16
C ASP A 195 16.00 -17.18 4.46
N ASP A 196 14.95 -16.89 5.22
CA ASP A 196 13.56 -16.79 4.78
C ASP A 196 13.01 -15.35 4.75
N LYS A 197 13.66 -14.40 5.43
CA LYS A 197 13.14 -13.03 5.52
C LYS A 197 14.22 -11.96 5.78
N LEU A 198 13.88 -10.75 5.34
CA LEU A 198 14.55 -9.50 5.66
C LEU A 198 13.57 -8.62 6.44
N LEU A 199 13.95 -8.23 7.65
CA LEU A 199 13.12 -7.39 8.52
C LEU A 199 13.82 -6.07 8.85
N ASP A 200 13.04 -5.01 9.02
CA ASP A 200 13.53 -3.75 9.61
C ASP A 200 13.56 -3.80 11.15
N ALA A 201 14.01 -2.70 11.78
CA ALA A 201 14.13 -2.61 13.23
C ALA A 201 12.78 -2.69 13.97
N ASP A 202 11.66 -2.42 13.28
CA ASP A 202 10.31 -2.52 13.81
C ASP A 202 9.66 -3.88 13.46
N ALA A 203 10.45 -4.84 12.96
CA ALA A 203 10.03 -6.16 12.50
C ALA A 203 9.02 -6.14 11.35
N ASN A 204 8.98 -5.08 10.53
CA ASN A 204 8.23 -5.10 9.28
C ASN A 204 8.90 -6.04 8.29
N GLY A 205 8.11 -6.85 7.57
CA GLY A 205 8.59 -7.68 6.48
C GLY A 205 9.00 -6.80 5.29
N VAL A 206 10.31 -6.62 5.09
CA VAL A 206 10.87 -5.84 3.97
C VAL A 206 10.90 -6.68 2.71
N MET A 207 11.28 -7.94 2.84
CA MET A 207 11.36 -8.91 1.75
C MET A 207 11.23 -10.32 2.33
N MET A 208 10.44 -11.19 1.70
CA MET A 208 10.15 -12.54 2.23
C MET A 208 10.32 -13.61 1.15
N ALA A 209 10.81 -14.80 1.54
CA ALA A 209 11.13 -15.88 0.62
C ALA A 209 9.89 -16.49 -0.06
N TRP A 210 8.69 -16.40 0.54
CA TRP A 210 7.46 -16.92 -0.07
C TRP A 210 7.12 -16.22 -1.41
N GLU A 211 7.64 -15.01 -1.64
CA GLU A 211 7.46 -14.24 -2.88
C GLU A 211 8.27 -14.81 -4.06
N THR A 212 9.15 -15.78 -3.82
CA THR A 212 10.03 -16.38 -4.84
C THR A 212 9.26 -16.88 -6.06
N SER A 213 8.10 -17.52 -5.87
CA SER A 213 7.28 -18.03 -6.97
C SER A 213 6.68 -16.91 -7.83
N ILE A 214 6.29 -15.80 -7.19
CA ILE A 214 5.82 -14.58 -7.86
C ILE A 214 6.97 -13.98 -8.67
N MET A 215 8.15 -13.79 -8.06
CA MET A 215 9.32 -13.24 -8.76
C MET A 215 9.76 -14.10 -9.95
N GLN A 216 9.75 -15.43 -9.79
CA GLN A 216 10.04 -16.33 -10.90
C GLN A 216 9.04 -16.15 -12.05
N ARG A 217 7.74 -16.05 -11.73
CA ARG A 217 6.71 -15.82 -12.73
C ARG A 217 6.88 -14.46 -13.42
N THR A 218 7.30 -13.43 -12.69
CA THR A 218 7.62 -12.11 -13.23
C THR A 218 8.75 -12.20 -14.24
N VAL A 219 9.85 -12.88 -13.92
CA VAL A 219 10.99 -13.07 -14.83
C VAL A 219 10.56 -13.83 -16.09
N ASP A 220 9.77 -14.90 -15.95
CA ASP A 220 9.29 -15.68 -17.11
C ASP A 220 8.44 -14.86 -18.09
N LEU A 221 7.69 -13.87 -17.58
CA LEU A 221 6.82 -13.00 -18.38
C LEU A 221 7.58 -11.81 -18.98
N LEU A 222 8.52 -11.23 -18.24
CA LEU A 222 9.38 -10.15 -18.73
C LEU A 222 10.41 -10.65 -19.76
N ILE A 223 10.95 -11.85 -19.53
CA ILE A 223 12.04 -12.44 -20.32
C ILE A 223 11.63 -13.83 -20.82
N PRO A 224 10.88 -13.90 -21.93
CA PRO A 224 10.61 -15.18 -22.59
C PRO A 224 11.91 -15.95 -22.89
N LEU A 225 11.87 -17.28 -22.82
CA LEU A 225 13.04 -18.16 -23.02
C LEU A 225 13.77 -17.95 -24.36
N SER A 226 13.09 -17.41 -25.37
CA SER A 226 13.67 -17.11 -26.69
C SER A 226 14.26 -15.71 -26.81
N SER A 227 14.23 -14.90 -25.75
CA SER A 227 14.73 -13.54 -25.76
C SER A 227 16.25 -13.51 -25.98
N PRO A 228 16.78 -12.54 -26.73
CA PRO A 228 18.21 -12.28 -26.73
C PRO A 228 18.66 -11.78 -25.34
N PRO A 229 19.96 -11.69 -25.06
CA PRO A 229 20.46 -10.97 -23.88
C PRO A 229 19.86 -9.57 -23.82
N LEU A 230 19.13 -9.26 -22.74
CA LEU A 230 18.41 -8.00 -22.54
C LEU A 230 19.19 -7.08 -21.59
N ARG A 231 18.94 -5.77 -21.68
CA ARG A 231 19.40 -4.78 -20.70
C ARG A 231 18.39 -4.69 -19.57
N ILE A 232 18.81 -4.99 -18.34
CA ILE A 232 17.93 -5.12 -17.18
C ILE A 232 18.27 -4.04 -16.15
N LEU A 233 17.24 -3.37 -15.63
CA LEU A 233 17.32 -2.51 -14.46
C LEU A 233 16.42 -3.06 -13.35
N ASN A 234 17.00 -3.38 -12.20
CA ASN A 234 16.26 -3.67 -10.98
C ASN A 234 16.38 -2.48 -10.01
N ILE A 235 15.28 -2.12 -9.36
CA ILE A 235 15.17 -1.01 -8.40
C ILE A 235 14.65 -1.58 -7.08
N GLY A 236 15.56 -1.74 -6.11
CA GLY A 236 15.35 -2.49 -4.87
C GLY A 236 15.95 -3.89 -4.96
N PHE A 237 17.06 -4.11 -4.24
CA PHE A 237 17.74 -5.42 -4.23
C PHE A 237 17.08 -6.38 -3.24
N GLY A 238 16.75 -5.88 -2.04
CA GLY A 238 16.19 -6.70 -0.96
C GLY A 238 17.11 -7.88 -0.61
N MET A 239 16.63 -9.10 -0.88
CA MET A 239 17.39 -10.35 -0.69
C MET A 239 18.09 -10.87 -1.96
N GLY A 240 17.99 -10.15 -3.09
CA GLY A 240 18.61 -10.55 -4.36
C GLY A 240 17.96 -11.75 -5.04
N ILE A 241 16.70 -12.07 -4.69
CA ILE A 241 15.95 -13.21 -5.25
C ILE A 241 15.75 -13.00 -6.75
N ILE A 242 15.12 -11.89 -7.14
CA ILE A 242 14.86 -11.60 -8.55
C ILE A 242 16.16 -11.33 -9.32
N ASP A 243 17.15 -10.66 -8.70
CA ASP A 243 18.44 -10.42 -9.34
C ASP A 243 19.17 -11.73 -9.66
N THR A 244 19.06 -12.74 -8.80
CA THR A 244 19.62 -14.09 -9.07
C THR A 244 18.97 -14.70 -10.30
N MET A 245 17.65 -14.53 -10.46
CA MET A 245 16.90 -15.03 -11.61
C MET A 245 17.27 -14.25 -12.88
N PHE A 246 17.36 -12.92 -12.83
CA PHE A 246 17.83 -12.10 -13.95
C PHE A 246 19.26 -12.45 -14.37
N ALA A 247 20.19 -12.61 -13.42
CA ALA A 247 21.56 -12.99 -13.74
C ALA A 247 21.62 -14.36 -14.46
N SER A 248 20.70 -15.28 -14.14
CA SER A 248 20.62 -16.60 -14.79
C SER A 248 20.23 -16.53 -16.27
N THR A 249 19.62 -15.43 -16.73
CA THR A 249 19.25 -15.23 -18.13
C THR A 249 20.41 -14.75 -19.00
N SER A 250 21.62 -14.61 -18.43
CA SER A 250 22.81 -14.06 -19.11
C SER A 250 22.53 -12.71 -19.81
N PRO A 251 22.13 -11.68 -19.05
CA PRO A 251 21.71 -10.40 -19.61
C PRO A 251 22.87 -9.65 -20.27
N ALA A 252 22.54 -8.77 -21.23
CA ALA A 252 23.50 -7.89 -21.88
C ALA A 252 24.05 -6.83 -20.91
N SER A 253 23.17 -6.31 -20.05
CA SER A 253 23.53 -5.48 -18.90
C SER A 253 22.55 -5.75 -17.75
N HIS A 254 23.00 -5.56 -16.52
CA HIS A 254 22.20 -5.74 -15.32
C HIS A 254 22.59 -4.67 -14.30
N HIS A 255 21.71 -3.69 -14.14
CA HIS A 255 21.87 -2.58 -13.21
C HIS A 255 20.96 -2.81 -12.02
N ILE A 256 21.48 -2.64 -10.81
CA ILE A 256 20.75 -2.81 -9.55
C ILE A 256 20.86 -1.50 -8.78
N ILE A 257 19.75 -0.93 -8.36
CA ILE A 257 19.72 0.23 -7.47
C ILE A 257 19.34 -0.24 -6.07
N GLU A 258 20.17 0.08 -5.08
CA GLU A 258 19.92 -0.26 -3.67
C GLU A 258 20.33 0.90 -2.77
N ALA A 259 19.44 1.28 -1.85
CA ALA A 259 19.58 2.45 -1.01
C ALA A 259 19.99 2.10 0.43
N HIS A 260 19.60 0.93 0.94
CA HIS A 260 19.75 0.60 2.35
C HIS A 260 21.21 0.25 2.70
N PRO A 261 21.84 0.96 3.67
CA PRO A 261 23.24 0.74 4.01
C PRO A 261 23.60 -0.69 4.43
N ASP A 262 22.74 -1.35 5.21
CA ASP A 262 22.98 -2.74 5.65
C ASP A 262 22.90 -3.75 4.48
N VAL A 263 22.02 -3.54 3.49
CA VAL A 263 21.96 -4.37 2.26
C VAL A 263 23.22 -4.16 1.43
N LEU A 264 23.62 -2.90 1.22
CA LEU A 264 24.87 -2.56 0.53
C LEU A 264 26.10 -3.16 1.22
N ALA A 265 26.14 -3.17 2.56
CA ALA A 265 27.21 -3.81 3.32
C ALA A 265 27.19 -5.34 3.14
N HIS A 266 26.01 -5.96 3.11
CA HIS A 266 25.84 -7.39 2.84
C HIS A 266 26.39 -7.79 1.46
N LEU A 267 26.14 -6.96 0.44
CA LEU A 267 26.67 -7.11 -0.93
C LEU A 267 28.21 -7.05 -1.01
N GLN A 268 28.89 -6.47 -0.02
CA GLN A 268 30.36 -6.42 0.03
C GLN A 268 30.98 -7.62 0.77
N THR A 269 30.16 -8.53 1.32
CA THR A 269 30.69 -9.69 2.05
C THR A 269 31.40 -10.67 1.09
N PRO A 270 32.57 -11.23 1.47
CA PRO A 270 33.31 -12.16 0.61
C PRO A 270 32.48 -13.38 0.22
N GLY A 271 32.43 -13.69 -1.08
CA GLY A 271 31.69 -14.83 -1.62
C GLY A 271 30.20 -14.58 -1.87
N HIS A 272 29.69 -13.36 -1.63
CA HIS A 272 28.34 -12.98 -2.03
C HIS A 272 28.20 -13.04 -3.56
N LYS A 273 27.02 -13.45 -4.07
CA LYS A 273 26.77 -13.65 -5.52
C LYS A 273 26.83 -12.35 -6.32
N PHE A 274 26.48 -11.26 -5.67
CA PHE A 274 26.50 -9.89 -6.17
C PHE A 274 27.55 -9.08 -5.41
N GLY A 275 28.05 -8.02 -6.00
CA GLY A 275 29.11 -7.19 -5.43
C GLY A 275 30.21 -6.92 -6.45
N LYS A 276 31.41 -6.58 -5.97
CA LYS A 276 32.53 -6.17 -6.85
C LYS A 276 33.01 -7.26 -7.80
N GLU A 277 33.01 -8.51 -7.36
CA GLU A 277 33.40 -9.65 -8.21
C GLU A 277 32.37 -9.88 -9.33
N TRP A 278 31.09 -9.70 -9.02
CA TRP A 278 30.01 -9.78 -10.01
C TRP A 278 30.06 -8.63 -11.01
N GLU A 279 30.24 -7.38 -10.56
CA GLU A 279 30.43 -6.23 -11.45
C GLU A 279 31.63 -6.44 -12.40
N ALA A 280 32.72 -7.03 -11.90
CA ALA A 280 33.91 -7.35 -12.70
C ALA A 280 33.72 -8.55 -13.65
N SER A 281 32.70 -9.37 -13.45
CA SER A 281 32.37 -10.52 -14.31
C SER A 281 31.58 -10.13 -15.56
N ALA A 282 31.21 -8.86 -15.68
CA ALA A 282 30.38 -8.34 -16.75
C ALA A 282 31.00 -8.59 -18.15
N PRO A 283 30.19 -8.87 -19.18
CA PRO A 283 30.68 -9.08 -20.55
C PRO A 283 31.35 -7.83 -21.14
N GLU A 284 30.87 -6.65 -20.74
CA GLU A 284 31.44 -5.34 -21.07
C GLU A 284 31.62 -4.54 -19.78
N GLU A 285 32.70 -3.76 -19.67
CA GLU A 285 32.99 -2.95 -18.48
C GLU A 285 31.83 -1.99 -18.19
N GLY A 286 31.30 -2.04 -16.97
CA GLY A 286 30.17 -1.22 -16.54
C GLY A 286 28.79 -1.76 -16.91
N SER A 287 28.69 -2.85 -17.69
CA SER A 287 27.39 -3.45 -18.03
C SER A 287 26.71 -4.16 -16.86
N TYR A 288 27.46 -4.65 -15.86
CA TYR A 288 26.90 -5.05 -14.55
C TYR A 288 27.28 -4.01 -13.51
N LYS A 289 26.28 -3.47 -12.82
CA LYS A 289 26.48 -2.31 -11.95
C LYS A 289 25.52 -2.30 -10.76
N ILE A 290 26.07 -2.06 -9.58
CA ILE A 290 25.30 -1.74 -8.37
C ILE A 290 25.43 -0.24 -8.11
N HIS A 291 24.29 0.44 -8.13
CA HIS A 291 24.15 1.85 -7.80
C HIS A 291 23.73 1.97 -6.34
N ALA A 292 24.66 2.42 -5.50
CA ALA A 292 24.39 2.68 -4.10
C ALA A 292 23.73 4.05 -3.94
N GLY A 293 22.48 4.08 -3.49
CA GLY A 293 21.74 5.32 -3.29
C GLY A 293 20.24 5.16 -3.55
N ARG A 294 19.50 6.23 -3.27
CA ARG A 294 18.07 6.28 -3.54
C ARG A 294 17.80 6.31 -5.03
N TRP A 295 16.79 5.57 -5.47
CA TRP A 295 16.42 5.57 -6.89
C TRP A 295 16.02 6.97 -7.38
N GLN A 296 15.45 7.80 -6.51
CA GLN A 296 15.11 9.20 -6.83
C GLN A 296 16.34 10.04 -7.22
N GLU A 297 17.54 9.65 -6.76
CA GLU A 297 18.81 10.31 -7.06
C GLU A 297 19.53 9.64 -8.24
N ILE A 298 19.42 8.32 -8.35
CA ILE A 298 20.11 7.53 -9.38
C ILE A 298 19.38 7.57 -10.74
N LEU A 299 18.05 7.44 -10.79
CA LEU A 299 17.34 7.42 -12.08
C LEU A 299 17.57 8.69 -12.92
N PRO A 300 17.61 9.92 -12.35
CA PRO A 300 18.02 11.11 -13.10
C PRO A 300 19.39 10.99 -13.76
N THR A 301 20.38 10.41 -13.07
CA THR A 301 21.72 10.26 -13.65
C THR A 301 21.73 9.23 -14.78
N LEU A 302 20.95 8.14 -14.66
CA LEU A 302 20.83 7.16 -15.76
C LEU A 302 20.14 7.76 -17.00
N LEU A 303 19.18 8.67 -16.79
CA LEU A 303 18.54 9.44 -17.87
C LEU A 303 19.53 10.39 -18.55
N GLU A 304 20.35 11.12 -17.77
CA GLU A 304 21.39 12.00 -18.31
C GLU A 304 22.45 11.24 -19.11
N GLU A 305 22.77 10.01 -18.70
CA GLU A 305 23.64 9.08 -19.42
C GLU A 305 22.97 8.46 -20.65
N ASN A 306 21.68 8.74 -20.89
CA ASN A 306 20.88 8.22 -21.99
C ASN A 306 20.88 6.67 -22.03
N LEU A 307 20.85 6.05 -20.84
CA LEU A 307 20.67 4.62 -20.72
C LEU A 307 19.22 4.23 -20.97
N GLN A 308 19.04 3.08 -21.62
CA GLN A 308 17.74 2.46 -21.81
C GLN A 308 17.82 0.98 -21.49
N PHE A 309 16.70 0.45 -20.99
CA PHE A 309 16.56 -0.91 -20.51
C PHE A 309 15.40 -1.60 -21.22
N ASP A 310 15.59 -2.86 -21.55
CA ASP A 310 14.56 -3.68 -22.17
C ASP A 310 13.65 -4.32 -21.10
N VAL A 311 14.17 -4.43 -19.88
CA VAL A 311 13.44 -4.90 -18.70
C VAL A 311 13.70 -3.95 -17.54
N ILE A 312 12.63 -3.48 -16.89
CA ILE A 312 12.72 -2.76 -15.62
C ILE A 312 11.89 -3.49 -14.56
N TYR A 313 12.41 -3.67 -13.35
CA TYR A 313 11.66 -4.18 -12.20
C TYR A 313 11.75 -3.19 -11.05
N PHE A 314 10.60 -2.89 -10.44
CA PHE A 314 10.49 -1.94 -9.33
C PHE A 314 9.89 -2.63 -8.10
N ASP A 315 10.70 -2.80 -7.06
CA ASP A 315 10.31 -3.45 -5.81
C ASP A 315 11.06 -2.84 -4.62
N THR A 316 10.64 -1.63 -4.28
CA THR A 316 11.21 -0.84 -3.18
C THR A 316 10.36 -0.94 -1.93
N PHE A 317 10.92 -0.59 -0.77
CA PHE A 317 10.22 -0.64 0.51
C PHE A 317 9.96 0.75 1.12
N GLY A 318 8.76 0.92 1.70
CA GLY A 318 8.38 2.14 2.43
C GLY A 318 8.10 3.36 1.54
N GLU A 319 7.97 3.18 0.23
CA GLU A 319 7.58 4.25 -0.69
C GLU A 319 6.06 4.48 -0.67
N SER A 320 5.64 5.73 -0.85
CA SER A 320 4.23 6.06 -1.00
C SER A 320 3.71 5.69 -2.39
N TYR A 321 2.39 5.59 -2.55
CA TYR A 321 1.79 5.41 -3.87
C TYR A 321 2.17 6.53 -4.85
N MET A 322 2.33 7.77 -4.36
CA MET A 322 2.72 8.90 -5.20
C MET A 322 4.12 8.75 -5.79
N GLU A 323 5.04 8.15 -5.05
CA GLU A 323 6.39 7.83 -5.55
C GLU A 323 6.35 6.75 -6.64
N LEU A 324 5.48 5.74 -6.48
CA LEU A 324 5.23 4.73 -7.51
C LEU A 324 4.61 5.33 -8.79
N LYS A 325 3.60 6.20 -8.64
CA LYS A 325 3.00 6.94 -9.75
C LYS A 325 4.03 7.79 -10.48
N LYS A 326 4.86 8.54 -9.75
CA LYS A 326 5.96 9.33 -10.30
C LYS A 326 6.97 8.48 -11.05
N PHE A 327 7.28 7.28 -10.54
CA PHE A 327 8.15 6.34 -11.24
C PHE A 327 7.62 6.02 -12.65
N PHE A 328 6.33 5.69 -12.78
CA PHE A 328 5.71 5.39 -14.07
C PHE A 328 5.65 6.63 -14.99
N SER A 329 5.27 7.79 -14.47
CA SER A 329 5.02 8.99 -15.27
C SER A 329 6.29 9.75 -15.69
N GLU A 330 7.36 9.69 -14.91
CA GLU A 330 8.58 10.49 -15.15
C GLU A 330 9.77 9.65 -15.63
N TYR A 331 9.94 8.43 -15.11
CA TYR A 331 11.20 7.70 -15.29
C TYR A 331 11.09 6.53 -16.27
N VAL A 332 9.99 5.77 -16.23
CA VAL A 332 9.77 4.67 -17.17
C VAL A 332 9.80 5.17 -18.61
N ILE A 333 9.19 6.32 -18.89
CA ILE A 333 9.10 6.89 -20.25
C ILE A 333 10.49 7.15 -20.86
N GLY A 334 11.47 7.56 -20.06
CA GLY A 334 12.83 7.85 -20.54
C GLY A 334 13.79 6.65 -20.49
N LEU A 335 13.58 5.73 -19.54
CA LEU A 335 14.49 4.60 -19.30
C LEU A 335 14.07 3.32 -20.00
N LEU A 336 12.79 3.15 -20.33
CA LEU A 336 12.30 1.94 -21.01
C LEU A 336 12.59 2.04 -22.51
N SER A 337 13.11 0.96 -23.09
CA SER A 337 13.29 0.88 -24.55
C SER A 337 11.95 0.79 -25.27
N GLU A 338 11.90 1.10 -26.57
CA GLU A 338 10.67 1.14 -27.37
C GLU A 338 9.81 -0.13 -27.27
N ASN A 339 10.44 -1.30 -27.17
CA ASN A 339 9.76 -2.60 -27.00
C ASN A 339 10.00 -3.21 -25.62
N GLY A 340 10.52 -2.40 -24.69
CA GLY A 340 10.81 -2.81 -23.33
C GLY A 340 9.54 -3.10 -22.55
N LYS A 341 9.68 -3.89 -21.50
CA LYS A 341 8.62 -4.15 -20.54
C LYS A 341 9.10 -3.83 -19.14
N PHE A 342 8.18 -3.41 -18.28
CA PHE A 342 8.48 -3.33 -16.87
C PHE A 342 7.40 -3.98 -16.01
N SER A 343 7.78 -4.30 -14.79
CA SER A 343 6.88 -4.82 -13.76
C SER A 343 7.24 -4.20 -12.42
N PHE A 344 6.33 -4.29 -11.47
CA PHE A 344 6.54 -3.85 -10.10
C PHE A 344 5.86 -4.83 -9.14
N PHE A 345 6.30 -4.86 -7.88
CA PHE A 345 5.59 -5.61 -6.85
C PHE A 345 4.27 -4.91 -6.51
N ASN A 346 3.14 -5.54 -6.87
CA ASN A 346 1.80 -5.02 -6.62
C ASN A 346 1.27 -5.50 -5.26
N GLY A 347 1.79 -4.93 -4.17
CA GLY A 347 1.33 -5.13 -2.79
C GLY A 347 0.27 -4.15 -2.31
N LEU A 348 -0.28 -3.31 -3.20
CA LEU A 348 -1.07 -2.13 -2.84
C LEU A 348 -2.39 -2.49 -2.14
N GLY A 349 -2.48 -2.28 -0.83
CA GLY A 349 -3.68 -2.63 -0.05
C GLY A 349 -3.94 -4.13 0.04
N ALA A 350 -2.92 -4.97 -0.11
CA ALA A 350 -3.05 -6.42 -0.12
C ALA A 350 -3.34 -7.06 1.24
N ASP A 351 -3.37 -6.27 2.31
CA ASP A 351 -3.89 -6.64 3.62
C ASP A 351 -5.44 -6.65 3.65
N ARG A 352 -6.10 -6.15 2.60
CA ARG A 352 -7.55 -6.16 2.46
C ARG A 352 -8.01 -6.22 1.01
N LYS A 353 -8.82 -7.23 0.68
CA LYS A 353 -9.28 -7.48 -0.70
C LYS A 353 -9.91 -6.26 -1.41
N VAL A 354 -10.78 -5.51 -0.73
CA VAL A 354 -11.42 -4.34 -1.36
C VAL A 354 -10.39 -3.25 -1.66
N CYS A 355 -9.44 -3.00 -0.77
CA CYS A 355 -8.37 -2.02 -0.98
C CYS A 355 -7.47 -2.48 -2.13
N TYR A 356 -7.11 -3.76 -2.16
CA TYR A 356 -6.34 -4.35 -3.26
C TYR A 356 -7.03 -4.17 -4.62
N ASP A 357 -8.33 -4.43 -4.69
CA ASP A 357 -9.11 -4.26 -5.92
C ASP A 357 -9.25 -2.78 -6.33
N VAL A 358 -9.37 -1.86 -5.36
CA VAL A 358 -9.37 -0.42 -5.60
C VAL A 358 -8.02 0.03 -6.15
N TYR A 359 -6.92 -0.21 -5.42
CA TYR A 359 -5.60 0.27 -5.82
C TYR A 359 -5.05 -0.41 -7.07
N THR A 360 -5.45 -1.65 -7.37
CA THR A 360 -5.16 -2.28 -8.67
C THR A 360 -5.75 -1.45 -9.83
N LYS A 361 -7.02 -1.02 -9.70
CA LYS A 361 -7.69 -0.19 -10.72
C LYS A 361 -7.13 1.23 -10.78
N VAL A 362 -6.76 1.82 -9.63
CA VAL A 362 -6.13 3.15 -9.58
C VAL A 362 -4.77 3.10 -10.29
N ALA A 363 -3.94 2.10 -10.00
CA ALA A 363 -2.66 1.90 -10.68
C ALA A 363 -2.82 1.70 -12.20
N GLU A 364 -3.82 0.91 -12.63
CA GLU A 364 -4.13 0.72 -14.05
C GLU A 364 -4.49 2.04 -14.76
N LEU A 365 -5.26 2.91 -14.11
CA LEU A 365 -5.60 4.23 -14.65
C LEU A 365 -4.40 5.18 -14.69
N ASP A 366 -3.59 5.22 -13.63
CA ASP A 366 -2.39 6.06 -13.59
C ASP A 366 -1.31 5.59 -14.61
N LEU A 367 -1.21 4.27 -14.86
CA LEU A 367 -0.38 3.72 -15.93
C LEU A 367 -0.88 4.15 -17.32
N CYS A 368 -2.20 4.07 -17.54
CA CYS A 368 -2.83 4.54 -18.78
C CYS A 368 -2.58 6.04 -19.01
N ASP A 369 -2.72 6.86 -17.97
CA ASP A 369 -2.41 8.30 -18.03
C ASP A 369 -0.92 8.57 -18.34
N ALA A 370 -0.02 7.68 -17.91
CA ALA A 370 1.41 7.71 -18.26
C ALA A 370 1.73 7.16 -19.67
N GLY A 371 0.73 6.74 -20.45
CA GLY A 371 0.93 6.20 -21.79
C GLY A 371 1.39 4.73 -21.82
N LEU A 372 1.02 3.96 -20.79
CA LEU A 372 1.40 2.56 -20.62
C LEU A 372 0.15 1.67 -20.56
N ASP A 373 0.20 0.53 -21.25
CA ASP A 373 -0.76 -0.56 -21.07
C ASP A 373 -0.25 -1.51 -19.98
N VAL A 374 -1.16 -2.14 -19.24
CA VAL A 374 -0.84 -3.18 -18.24
C VAL A 374 -1.62 -4.47 -18.52
N GLU A 375 -0.90 -5.59 -18.54
CA GLU A 375 -1.47 -6.93 -18.53
C GLU A 375 -1.35 -7.53 -17.12
N TRP A 376 -2.49 -7.92 -16.54
CA TRP A 376 -2.54 -8.55 -15.23
C TRP A 376 -2.58 -10.07 -15.36
N THR A 377 -1.57 -10.75 -14.79
CA THR A 377 -1.58 -12.21 -14.64
C THR A 377 -1.87 -12.59 -13.20
N GLU A 378 -2.90 -13.41 -12.95
CA GLU A 378 -3.14 -13.97 -11.62
C GLU A 378 -2.13 -15.08 -11.31
N VAL A 379 -1.53 -14.99 -10.12
CA VAL A 379 -0.63 -15.99 -9.53
C VAL A 379 -1.23 -16.44 -8.21
N GLU A 380 -1.42 -17.74 -8.03
CA GLU A 380 -1.90 -18.30 -6.76
C GLU A 380 -0.82 -18.13 -5.68
N VAL A 381 -1.23 -17.67 -4.51
CA VAL A 381 -0.37 -17.52 -3.33
C VAL A 381 -0.68 -18.67 -2.38
N GLU A 382 0.34 -19.41 -1.98
CA GLU A 382 0.18 -20.50 -1.02
C GLU A 382 -0.25 -19.97 0.36
N GLU A 383 -0.82 -20.84 1.21
CA GLU A 383 -1.31 -20.44 2.53
C GLU A 383 -0.16 -19.94 3.42
N LEU A 384 -0.13 -18.64 3.70
CA LEU A 384 0.96 -17.98 4.44
C LEU A 384 0.80 -18.06 5.97
N GLY A 385 -0.37 -18.49 6.46
CA GLY A 385 -0.71 -18.55 7.89
C GLY A 385 -1.44 -17.33 8.46
N GLY A 386 -1.91 -17.48 9.70
CA GLY A 386 -2.54 -16.41 10.48
C GLY A 386 -1.54 -15.41 11.07
N GLU A 387 -2.04 -14.47 11.86
CA GLU A 387 -1.19 -13.50 12.57
C GLU A 387 -0.25 -14.22 13.55
N GLY A 388 1.06 -13.96 13.44
CA GLY A 388 2.09 -14.63 14.24
C GLY A 388 2.36 -16.10 13.88
N GLU A 389 1.75 -16.62 12.83
CA GLU A 389 1.87 -18.00 12.36
C GLU A 389 2.51 -18.06 10.96
N GLY A 390 3.00 -19.24 10.55
CA GLY A 390 3.56 -19.45 9.21
C GLY A 390 4.66 -18.44 8.86
N GLU A 391 4.53 -17.81 7.69
CA GLU A 391 5.43 -16.79 7.16
C GLU A 391 5.42 -15.50 8.02
N TRP A 392 4.36 -15.29 8.81
CA TRP A 392 4.18 -14.09 9.63
C TRP A 392 4.79 -14.20 11.02
N LYS A 393 5.45 -15.32 11.34
CA LYS A 393 6.07 -15.52 12.64
C LYS A 393 7.24 -14.55 12.85
N GLY A 394 7.09 -13.66 13.83
CA GLY A 394 8.09 -12.62 14.12
C GLY A 394 8.07 -11.46 13.11
N VAL A 395 7.00 -11.33 12.34
CA VAL A 395 6.73 -10.17 11.48
C VAL A 395 5.65 -9.33 12.18
N ARG A 396 5.88 -8.03 12.31
CA ARG A 396 5.00 -7.10 13.04
C ARG A 396 3.58 -7.06 12.48
N ARG A 397 3.44 -7.11 11.15
CA ARG A 397 2.14 -7.06 10.48
C ARG A 397 2.15 -7.88 9.20
N ARG A 398 0.99 -8.48 8.90
CA ARG A 398 0.75 -9.18 7.64
C ARG A 398 0.47 -8.14 6.57
N TYR A 399 1.39 -7.95 5.63
CA TYR A 399 1.18 -7.05 4.50
C TYR A 399 0.42 -7.72 3.34
N TRP A 400 0.17 -9.02 3.43
CA TRP A 400 -0.53 -9.81 2.42
C TRP A 400 -1.50 -10.80 3.06
N VAL A 401 -2.76 -10.83 2.62
CA VAL A 401 -3.77 -11.79 3.12
C VAL A 401 -4.61 -12.44 2.01
N LEU A 402 -4.24 -12.26 0.75
CA LEU A 402 -5.04 -12.67 -0.40
C LEU A 402 -4.54 -13.99 -0.99
N ASP A 403 -5.47 -14.79 -1.52
CA ASP A 403 -5.13 -16.06 -2.16
C ASP A 403 -4.47 -15.88 -3.54
N LYS A 404 -4.55 -14.67 -4.13
CA LYS A 404 -4.12 -14.38 -5.49
C LYS A 404 -3.38 -13.07 -5.59
N TYR A 405 -2.20 -13.12 -6.20
CA TYR A 405 -1.40 -11.96 -6.59
C TYR A 405 -1.70 -11.59 -8.04
N ARG A 406 -1.98 -10.31 -8.31
CA ARG A 406 -2.08 -9.76 -9.67
C ARG A 406 -0.75 -9.18 -10.09
N LEU A 407 -0.06 -9.92 -10.94
CA LEU A 407 1.23 -9.57 -11.49
C LEU A 407 1.06 -8.60 -12.67
N PRO A 408 1.59 -7.36 -12.59
CA PRO A 408 1.55 -6.40 -13.68
C PRO A 408 2.69 -6.63 -14.67
N ILE A 409 2.39 -6.73 -15.96
CA ILE A 409 3.38 -6.55 -17.04
C ILE A 409 2.98 -5.32 -17.84
N CYS A 410 3.81 -4.30 -17.79
CA CYS A 410 3.53 -3.00 -18.38
C CYS A 410 4.44 -2.74 -19.58
N GLY A 411 3.92 -2.01 -20.57
CA GLY A 411 4.67 -1.56 -21.74
C GLY A 411 4.03 -0.33 -22.37
N PHE A 412 4.71 0.33 -23.31
CA PHE A 412 4.14 1.48 -24.02
C PHE A 412 2.87 1.09 -24.77
N MET A 413 1.87 1.97 -24.74
CA MET A 413 0.62 1.79 -25.47
C MET A 413 0.87 1.65 -26.98
N GLY A 414 0.17 0.69 -27.61
CA GLY A 414 0.29 0.34 -29.03
C GLY A 414 -0.90 0.71 -29.89
#